data_AF-A0A9X8YLT9-F1
#
_entry.id   AF-A0A9X8YLT9-F1
#
_cell.length_a   1.000
_cell.length_b   1.000
_cell.length_c   1.000
_cell.angle_alpha   90.00
_cell.angle_beta   90.00
_cell.angle_gamma   90.00
#
_symmetry.space_group_name_H-M   'P 1'
#
loop_
_entity.id
_entity.type
_entity.pdbx_description
1 polymer ?
#
loop_
_entity_poly.entity_id
_entity_poly.type
_entity_poly.pdbx_seq_one_letter_code
_entity_poly.pdbx_strand_id
1 'polypeptide(L)'
;AYDTRRDFWLQSEYYKQRQEGDARADAALLDELINNILFTPRDDKKVPNDGVKLTAETAADANRLLRQYVAFASHRAALHLNEEIQGAWAARTTSMKAQV
;
A
#
# COMPACT_ATOMS: atom_id res chain seq x y z
N ALA A 1 2.10 -5.53 -1.95
CA ALA A 1 3.02 -5.85 -0.84
C ALA A 1 2.25 -5.96 0.48
N TYR A 2 2.74 -6.72 1.46
CA TYR A 2 2.13 -6.82 2.79
C TYR A 2 2.20 -5.48 3.53
N ASP A 3 3.38 -4.88 3.60
CA ASP A 3 3.62 -3.64 4.35
C ASP A 3 2.76 -2.46 3.86
N THR A 4 2.56 -2.33 2.55
CA THR A 4 1.68 -1.27 2.01
C THR A 4 0.23 -1.40 2.50
N ARG A 5 -0.29 -2.62 2.60
CA ARG A 5 -1.64 -2.88 3.11
C ARG A 5 -1.70 -2.61 4.62
N ARG A 6 -0.69 -3.07 5.36
CA ARG A 6 -0.56 -2.83 6.80
C ARG A 6 -0.51 -1.33 7.12
N ASP A 7 0.37 -0.60 6.46
CA ASP A 7 0.57 0.83 6.70
C ASP A 7 -0.67 1.65 6.31
N PHE A 8 -1.37 1.25 5.24
CA PHE A 8 -2.65 1.84 4.88
C PHE A 8 -3.67 1.71 6.02
N TRP A 9 -3.85 0.50 6.57
CA TRP A 9 -4.82 0.29 7.64
C TRP A 9 -4.46 1.04 8.92
N LEU A 10 -3.19 1.02 9.31
CA LEU A 10 -2.70 1.77 10.49
C LEU A 10 -2.97 3.29 10.38
N GLN A 11 -3.01 3.84 9.17
CA GLN A 11 -3.29 5.26 8.94
C GLN A 11 -4.78 5.55 8.74
N SER A 12 -5.59 4.53 8.46
CA SER A 12 -7.03 4.69 8.18
C SER A 12 -7.83 4.97 9.46
N GLU A 13 -8.74 5.93 9.39
CA GLU A 13 -9.72 6.16 10.46
C GLU A 13 -10.67 4.96 10.64
N TYR A 14 -10.88 4.16 9.59
CA TYR A 14 -11.74 2.99 9.63
C TYR A 14 -11.25 1.92 10.61
N TYR A 15 -9.94 1.64 10.60
CA TYR A 15 -9.29 0.74 11.55
C TYR A 15 -9.24 1.36 12.95
N LYS A 16 -8.81 2.62 13.07
CA LYS A 16 -8.66 3.31 14.36
C LYS A 16 -9.96 3.37 15.17
N GLN A 17 -11.10 3.59 14.50
CA GLN A 17 -12.41 3.63 15.15
C GLN A 17 -12.90 2.26 15.66
N ARG A 18 -12.29 1.17 15.18
CA ARG A 18 -12.61 -0.22 15.57
C ARG A 18 -11.62 -0.80 16.56
N GLN A 19 -10.61 -0.02 16.96
CA GLN A 19 -9.70 -0.44 18.01
C GLN A 19 -10.42 -0.44 19.35
N GLU A 20 -10.22 -1.50 20.12
CA GLU A 20 -10.82 -1.66 21.44
C GLU A 20 -9.82 -1.35 22.56
N GLY A 21 -8.56 -1.08 22.19
CA GLY A 21 -7.46 -0.80 23.13
C GLY A 21 -6.82 -2.06 23.70
N ASP A 22 -7.29 -3.25 23.31
CA ASP A 22 -6.61 -4.51 23.58
C ASP A 22 -5.62 -4.83 22.46
N ALA A 23 -4.33 -4.94 22.81
CA ALA A 23 -3.27 -5.10 21.83
C ALA A 23 -3.39 -6.39 21.00
N ARG A 24 -3.97 -7.45 21.56
CA ARG A 24 -4.11 -8.74 20.86
C ARG A 24 -5.31 -8.71 19.92
N ALA A 25 -6.44 -8.17 20.36
CA ALA A 25 -7.63 -8.00 19.55
C ALA A 25 -7.37 -7.03 18.39
N ASP A 26 -6.74 -5.89 18.66
CA ASP A 26 -6.40 -4.90 17.64
C ASP A 26 -5.44 -5.50 16.58
N ALA A 27 -4.46 -6.31 17.00
CA ALA A 27 -3.55 -6.98 16.07
C ALA A 27 -4.27 -8.03 15.21
N ALA A 28 -5.21 -8.78 15.78
CA ALA A 28 -6.03 -9.74 15.04
C ALA A 28 -6.94 -9.04 14.02
N LEU A 29 -7.59 -7.94 14.42
CA LEU A 29 -8.37 -7.09 13.52
C LEU A 29 -7.51 -6.55 12.37
N LEU A 30 -6.30 -6.07 12.67
CA LEU A 30 -5.39 -5.56 11.65
C LEU A 30 -5.02 -6.65 10.63
N ASP A 31 -4.70 -7.86 11.10
CA ASP A 31 -4.40 -8.99 10.22
C ASP A 31 -5.59 -9.34 9.32
N GLU A 32 -6.81 -9.37 9.87
CA GLU A 32 -8.03 -9.57 9.10
C GLU A 32 -8.18 -8.51 8.00
N LEU A 33 -8.06 -7.23 8.35
CA LEU A 33 -8.20 -6.14 7.40
C LEU A 33 -7.11 -6.19 6.31
N ILE A 34 -5.87 -6.54 6.66
CA ILE A 34 -4.80 -6.75 5.66
C ILE A 34 -5.21 -7.83 4.65
N ASN A 35 -5.79 -8.93 5.14
CA ASN A 35 -6.26 -10.04 4.31
C ASN A 35 -7.52 -9.70 3.50
N ASN A 36 -8.29 -8.67 3.89
CA ASN A 36 -9.41 -8.14 3.12
C ASN A 36 -9.00 -7.33 1.88
N ILE A 37 -7.70 -7.04 1.68
CA ILE A 37 -7.17 -6.47 0.45
C ILE A 37 -6.48 -7.56 -0.37
N LEU A 38 -7.15 -7.96 -1.46
CA LEU A 38 -6.66 -8.98 -2.38
C LEU A 38 -6.18 -8.34 -3.68
N PHE A 39 -4.98 -8.71 -4.09
CA PHE A 39 -4.42 -8.39 -5.40
C PHE A 39 -4.43 -9.65 -6.26
N THR A 40 -4.98 -9.54 -7.46
CA THR A 40 -4.96 -10.58 -8.48
C THR A 40 -4.05 -10.09 -9.62
N PRO A 41 -2.88 -10.69 -9.81
CA PRO A 41 -2.03 -10.35 -10.94
C PRO A 41 -2.71 -10.75 -12.24
N ARG A 42 -2.41 -10.01 -13.29
CA ARG A 42 -2.71 -10.40 -14.66
C ARG A 42 -2.17 -11.80 -14.94
N ASP A 43 -3.00 -12.62 -15.58
CA ASP A 43 -2.59 -13.92 -16.13
C ASP A 43 -2.37 -13.76 -17.63
N ASP A 44 -1.14 -13.91 -18.11
CA ASP A 44 -0.80 -13.71 -19.53
C ASP A 44 -1.49 -14.70 -20.48
N LYS A 45 -2.06 -15.78 -19.96
CA LYS A 45 -2.84 -16.77 -20.73
C LYS A 45 -4.34 -16.51 -20.69
N LYS A 46 -4.80 -15.55 -19.88
CA LYS A 46 -6.20 -15.13 -19.75
C LYS A 46 -6.33 -13.62 -19.97
N VAL A 47 -7.57 -13.15 -20.13
CA VAL A 47 -7.86 -11.75 -20.47
C VAL A 47 -7.82 -10.75 -19.29
N PRO A 48 -7.98 -11.10 -17.98
CA PRO A 48 -8.14 -10.03 -17.00
C PRO A 48 -6.82 -9.29 -16.74
N ASN A 49 -6.90 -7.95 -16.78
CA ASN A 49 -5.86 -7.06 -16.28
C ASN A 49 -5.64 -7.26 -14.77
N ASP A 50 -4.58 -6.65 -14.23
CA ASP A 50 -4.36 -6.59 -12.79
C ASP A 50 -5.61 -6.08 -12.06
N GLY A 51 -6.00 -6.78 -11.00
CA GLY A 51 -7.18 -6.49 -10.21
C GLY A 51 -6.83 -6.30 -8.75
N VAL A 52 -7.50 -5.36 -8.10
CA VAL A 52 -7.47 -5.23 -6.64
C VAL A 52 -8.89 -5.18 -6.11
N LYS A 53 -9.14 -5.93 -5.03
CA LYS A 53 -10.41 -5.99 -4.31
C LYS A 53 -10.17 -5.64 -2.86
N LEU A 54 -11.11 -4.88 -2.29
CA LEU A 54 -11.17 -4.58 -0.86
C LEU A 54 -12.56 -4.92 -0.34
N THR A 55 -12.61 -5.68 0.75
CA THR A 55 -13.86 -6.02 1.45
C THR A 55 -13.94 -5.24 2.76
N ALA A 56 -15.14 -4.72 3.05
CA ALA A 56 -15.46 -4.00 4.28
C ALA A 56 -16.91 -4.29 4.68
N GLU A 57 -17.31 -3.88 5.89
CA GLU A 57 -18.65 -4.12 6.44
C GLU A 57 -19.79 -3.53 5.61
N THR A 58 -19.55 -2.39 4.96
CA THR A 58 -20.56 -1.70 4.13
C THR A 58 -20.06 -1.48 2.71
N ALA A 59 -20.99 -1.45 1.74
CA ALA A 59 -20.66 -1.14 0.35
C ALA A 59 -20.05 0.25 0.18
N ALA A 60 -20.52 1.22 0.98
CA ALA A 60 -20.01 2.59 0.98
C ALA A 60 -18.55 2.64 1.45
N ASP A 61 -18.24 1.94 2.54
CA ASP A 61 -16.88 1.85 3.05
C ASP A 61 -15.97 1.11 2.08
N ALA A 62 -16.40 -0.01 1.50
CA ALA A 62 -15.59 -0.76 0.55
C ALA A 62 -15.18 0.10 -0.66
N ASN A 63 -16.11 0.85 -1.27
CA ASN A 63 -15.80 1.75 -2.38
C ASN A 63 -14.87 2.90 -1.96
N ARG A 64 -15.12 3.51 -0.79
CA ARG A 64 -14.29 4.63 -0.28
C ARG A 64 -12.87 4.17 0.04
N LEU A 65 -12.73 3.10 0.83
CA LEU A 65 -11.46 2.55 1.26
C LEU A 65 -10.64 2.04 0.07
N LEU A 66 -11.27 1.40 -0.92
CA LEU A 66 -10.56 0.93 -2.11
C LEU A 66 -9.90 2.09 -2.87
N ARG A 67 -10.63 3.20 -3.07
CA ARG A 67 -10.09 4.39 -3.75
C ARG A 67 -8.96 5.02 -2.94
N GLN A 68 -9.12 5.09 -1.62
CA GLN A 68 -8.07 5.59 -0.72
C GLN A 68 -6.82 4.72 -0.77
N TYR A 69 -6.97 3.40 -0.76
CA TYR A 69 -5.86 2.45 -0.85
C TYR A 69 -5.09 2.59 -2.17
N VAL A 70 -5.79 2.70 -3.30
CA VAL A 70 -5.14 2.90 -4.61
C VAL A 70 -4.36 4.22 -4.64
N ALA A 71 -4.96 5.31 -4.16
CA ALA A 71 -4.27 6.60 -4.08
C ALA A 71 -3.05 6.55 -3.15
N PHE A 72 -3.17 5.89 -1.99
CA PHE A 72 -2.09 5.69 -1.03
C PHE A 72 -0.93 4.89 -1.64
N ALA A 73 -1.22 3.76 -2.29
CA ALA A 73 -0.22 2.93 -2.93
C ALA A 73 0.48 3.67 -4.09
N SER A 74 -0.28 4.44 -4.89
CA SER A 74 0.27 5.26 -5.97
C SER A 74 1.19 6.36 -5.45
N HIS A 75 0.81 7.04 -4.35
CA HIS A 75 1.65 8.07 -3.76
C HIS A 75 2.96 7.50 -3.22
N ARG A 76 2.90 6.36 -2.52
CA ARG A 76 4.08 5.67 -2.01
C ARG A 76 5.01 5.21 -3.14
N ALA A 77 4.46 4.71 -4.24
CA ALA A 77 5.26 4.34 -5.42
C ALA A 77 5.99 5.55 -6.01
N ALA A 78 5.32 6.70 -6.11
CA ALA A 78 5.94 7.93 -6.60
C ALA A 78 7.07 8.44 -5.68
N LEU A 79 6.88 8.36 -4.36
CA LEU A 79 7.93 8.70 -3.39
C LEU A 79 9.17 7.81 -3.56
N HIS A 80 8.96 6.49 -3.66
CA HIS A 80 10.05 5.54 -3.86
C HIS A 80 10.82 5.80 -5.15
N LEU A 81 10.12 6.03 -6.27
CA LEU A 81 10.75 6.37 -7.55
C LEU A 81 11.58 7.66 -7.45
N ASN A 82 11.09 8.66 -6.72
CA ASN A 82 11.82 9.90 -6.53
C ASN A 82 13.09 9.71 -5.67
N GLU A 83 13.03 8.89 -4.61
CA GLU A 83 14.18 8.52 -3.80
C GLU A 83 15.26 7.78 -4.64
N GLU A 84 14.84 6.85 -5.49
CA GLU A 84 15.73 6.14 -6.42
C GLU A 84 16.43 7.11 -7.39
N ILE A 85 15.68 8.06 -7.96
CA ILE A 85 16.23 9.08 -8.87
C ILE A 85 17.26 9.96 -8.15
N GLN A 86 16.95 10.40 -6.93
CA GLN A 86 17.86 11.22 -6.12
C GLN A 86 19.14 10.45 -5.76
N GLY A 87 19.02 9.18 -5.37
CA GLY A 87 20.16 8.32 -5.07
C GLY A 87 21.05 8.08 -6.29
N ALA A 88 20.45 7.78 -7.45
CA ALA A 88 21.17 7.60 -8.70
C ALA A 88 21.90 8.88 -9.14
N TRP A 89 21.25 10.04 -8.99
CA TRP A 89 21.86 11.33 -9.27
C TRP A 89 23.08 11.61 -8.38
N ALA A 90 22.96 11.36 -7.07
CA ALA A 90 24.05 11.53 -6.12
C ALA A 90 25.24 10.60 -6.44
N ALA A 91 24.96 9.33 -6.72
CA ALA A 91 25.98 8.35 -7.10
C ALA A 91 26.73 8.77 -8.38
N ARG A 92 26.00 9.21 -9.41
CA ARG A 92 26.58 9.72 -10.66
C ARG A 92 27.45 10.96 -10.41
N THR A 93 26.96 11.90 -9.61
CA THR A 93 27.69 13.14 -9.28
C THR A 93 29.01 12.83 -8.58
N THR A 94 29.00 11.93 -7.61
CA THR A 94 30.21 11.50 -6.88
C THR A 94 31.19 10.78 -7.80
N SER A 95 30.69 9.87 -8.66
CA SER A 95 31.52 9.19 -9.65
C SER A 95 32.20 10.16 -10.60
N MET A 96 31.51 11.20 -11.06
CA MET A 96 32.08 12.21 -11.95
C MET A 96 33.16 13.04 -11.24
N LYS A 97 32.95 13.42 -9.97
CA LYS A 97 33.97 14.15 -9.19
C LYS A 97 35.22 13.32 -8.93
N ALA A 98 35.11 12.00 -8.81
CA ALA A 98 36.26 11.12 -8.59
C ALA A 98 37.09 10.84 -9.86
N GLN A 99 36.54 11.15 -11.05
CA GLN A 99 37.19 10.97 -12.34
C GLN A 99 37.92 12.23 -12.85
N VAL A 100 37.79 13.36 -12.16
CA VAL A 100 38.44 14.65 -12.46
C VAL A 100 39.56 14.89 -11.45
#